data_AF-A0A2A4ZWK8-F1
#
_entry.id   AF-A0A2A4ZWK8-F1
#
_cell.length_a   1.000
_cell.length_b   1.000
_cell.length_c   1.000
_cell.angle_alpha   90.00
_cell.angle_beta   90.00
_cell.angle_gamma   90.00
#
_symmetry.space_group_name_H-M   'P 1'
#
loop_
_entity.id
_entity.type
_entity.pdbx_description
1 polymer ?
#
loop_
_entity_poly.entity_id
_entity_poly.type
_entity_poly.pdbx_seq_one_letter_code
_entity_poly.pdbx_strand_id
1 'polypeptide(L)' 'MRCKNRWEVQFDCGSGEILSSTYRRSDLIESLHDGSWFGDAFKLYLFLPVGVILLGLWTTGVYLWLLPYLRKRQRKA' A
#
# COMPACT_ATOMS: atom_id res chain seq x y z
N MET A 1 -2.40 18.17 -9.64
CA MET A 1 -3.51 18.76 -8.85
C MET A 1 -4.81 18.05 -9.21
N ARG A 2 -5.68 17.75 -8.23
CA ARG A 2 -6.99 17.10 -8.48
C ARG A 2 -8.11 18.12 -8.61
N CYS A 3 -8.86 18.05 -9.69
CA CYS A 3 -10.05 18.86 -9.92
C CYS A 3 -11.29 18.17 -9.32
N LYS A 4 -12.30 18.96 -8.92
CA LYS A 4 -13.56 18.44 -8.32
C LYS A 4 -14.36 17.51 -9.25
N ASN A 5 -14.09 17.54 -10.55
CA ASN A 5 -14.75 16.75 -11.59
C ASN A 5 -14.00 15.45 -11.97
N ARG A 6 -13.10 14.96 -11.09
CA ARG A 6 -12.26 13.76 -11.31
C ARG A 6 -11.28 13.87 -12.48
N TRP A 7 -10.95 15.10 -12.89
CA TRP A 7 -9.82 15.34 -13.77
C TRP A 7 -8.56 15.58 -12.95
N GLU A 8 -7.46 15.05 -13.44
CA GLU A 8 -6.14 15.28 -12.88
C GLU A 8 -5.29 16.02 -13.90
N VAL A 9 -4.71 17.13 -13.45
CA VAL A 9 -3.78 17.93 -14.23
C VAL A 9 -2.41 17.86 -13.57
N GLN A 10 -1.43 17.40 -14.33
CA GLN A 10 -0.02 17.38 -13.97
C GLN A 10 0.69 18.49 -14.75
N PHE A 11 1.49 19.28 -14.05
CA PHE A 11 2.26 20.36 -14.63
C PHE A 11 3.64 20.39 -14.00
N ASP A 12 4.62 20.90 -14.73
CA ASP A 12 5.97 21.11 -14.22
C ASP A 12 5.98 22.30 -13.24
N CYS A 13 6.47 22.09 -12.02
CA CYS A 13 6.52 23.13 -10.99
C CYS A 13 7.58 24.21 -11.27
N GLY A 14 8.54 23.97 -12.16
CA GLY A 14 9.57 24.94 -12.54
C GLY A 14 9.13 25.88 -13.66
N SER A 15 8.63 25.31 -14.76
CA SER A 15 8.22 26.07 -15.96
C SER A 15 6.73 26.42 -16.03
N GLY A 16 5.88 25.71 -15.27
CA GLY A 16 4.43 25.82 -15.35
C GLY A 16 3.80 25.09 -16.55
N GLU A 17 4.59 24.33 -17.33
CA GLU A 17 4.09 23.59 -18.49
C GLU A 17 3.13 22.46 -18.07
N ILE A 18 2.00 22.31 -18.77
CA ILE A 18 1.07 21.21 -18.53
C ILE A 18 1.61 19.95 -19.20
N LEU A 19 1.99 18.97 -18.38
CA LEU A 19 2.53 17.69 -18.84
C LEU A 19 1.41 16.69 -19.16
N SER A 20 0.32 16.70 -18.40
CA SER A 20 -0.78 15.75 -18.58
C SER A 20 -2.10 16.27 -18.03
N SER A 21 -3.19 15.95 -18.74
CA SER A 21 -4.57 16.28 -18.39
C SER A 21 -5.42 15.06 -18.71
N THR A 22 -5.82 14.30 -17.69
CA THR A 22 -6.54 13.04 -17.89
C THR A 22 -7.65 12.83 -16.87
N TYR A 23 -8.66 12.06 -17.28
CA TYR A 23 -9.73 11.65 -16.39
C TYR A 23 -9.27 10.51 -15.47
N ARG A 24 -9.43 10.70 -14.17
CA ARG A 24 -8.91 9.79 -13.15
C ARG A 24 -9.94 8.70 -12.84
N ARG A 25 -9.66 7.49 -13.34
CA ARG A 25 -10.50 6.29 -13.11
C ARG A 25 -10.07 5.51 -11.87
N SER A 26 -8.88 5.78 -11.33
CA SER A 26 -8.31 5.08 -10.18
C SER A 26 -8.94 5.47 -8.84
N ASP A 27 -9.77 6.51 -8.77
CA ASP A 27 -10.43 7.00 -7.53
C ASP A 27 -11.12 5.89 -6.73
N LEU A 28 -11.76 4.95 -7.42
CA LEU A 28 -12.44 3.82 -6.79
C LEU A 28 -11.46 2.84 -6.16
N ILE A 29 -10.37 2.53 -6.86
CA ILE A 29 -9.35 1.60 -6.36
C ILE A 29 -8.59 2.26 -5.21
N GLU A 30 -8.30 3.56 -5.33
CA GLU A 30 -7.65 4.35 -4.29
C GLU A 30 -8.50 4.39 -3.01
N SER A 31 -9.80 4.66 -3.13
CA SER A 31 -10.69 4.73 -1.95
C SER A 31 -10.90 3.37 -1.28
N LEU A 32 -10.90 2.29 -2.06
CA LEU A 32 -10.95 0.95 -1.51
C LEU A 32 -9.63 0.56 -0.85
N HIS A 33 -8.50 0.91 -1.46
CA HIS A 33 -7.17 0.57 -0.99
C HIS A 33 -6.79 1.33 0.29
N ASP A 34 -7.12 2.61 0.37
CA ASP A 34 -6.86 3.40 1.57
C ASP A 34 -7.98 3.25 2.61
N GLY A 35 -9.05 2.50 2.33
CA GLY A 35 -10.17 2.27 3.23
C GLY A 35 -11.13 3.45 3.40
N SER A 36 -10.92 4.58 2.72
CA SER A 36 -11.84 5.73 2.76
C SER A 36 -13.22 5.42 2.17
N TRP A 37 -13.32 4.38 1.33
CA TRP A 37 -14.60 3.88 0.85
C TRP A 37 -15.54 3.46 1.99
N PHE A 38 -14.98 2.93 3.09
CA PHE A 38 -15.73 2.50 4.28
C PHE A 38 -15.87 3.60 5.34
N GLY A 39 -15.20 4.74 5.16
CA GLY A 39 -15.21 5.89 6.07
C GLY A 39 -13.84 6.20 6.66
N ASP A 40 -13.59 7.48 6.98
CA ASP A 40 -12.26 7.95 7.39
C ASP A 40 -11.73 7.30 8.67
N ALA A 41 -12.61 6.87 9.58
CA ALA A 41 -12.22 6.17 10.81
C ALA A 41 -11.64 4.76 10.55
N PHE A 42 -11.99 4.11 9.42
CA PHE A 42 -11.51 2.77 9.09
C PHE A 42 -10.00 2.73 8.83
N LYS A 43 -9.43 3.84 8.31
CA LYS A 43 -8.00 4.00 8.03
C LYS A 43 -7.13 3.73 9.23
N LEU A 44 -7.48 4.30 10.38
CA LEU A 44 -6.62 4.23 11.56
C LEU A 44 -7.01 3.05 12.46
N TYR A 45 -8.29 2.79 12.64
CA TYR A 45 -8.74 1.80 13.63
C TYR A 45 -8.79 0.37 13.11
N LEU A 46 -8.96 0.15 11.80
CA LEU A 46 -9.04 -1.20 11.22
C LEU A 46 -7.76 -1.57 10.49
N PHE A 47 -7.30 -0.72 9.57
CA PHE A 47 -6.15 -1.04 8.72
C PHE A 47 -4.84 -1.14 9.49
N LEU A 48 -4.63 -0.30 10.52
CA LEU A 48 -3.39 -0.34 11.30
C LEU A 48 -3.28 -1.63 12.14
N PRO A 49 -4.29 -2.05 12.92
CA PRO A 49 -4.23 -3.35 13.61
C PRO A 49 -4.12 -4.54 12.67
N VAL A 50 -4.85 -4.54 11.55
CA VAL A 50 -4.75 -5.61 10.53
C VAL A 50 -3.34 -5.67 9.93
N GLY A 51 -2.74 -4.50 9.64
CA GLY A 51 -1.36 -4.41 9.17
C GLY A 51 -0.36 -5.00 10.16
N VAL A 52 -0.49 -4.70 11.45
CA VAL A 52 0.38 -5.26 12.50
C VAL A 52 0.26 -6.79 12.58
N ILE A 53 -0.96 -7.32 12.54
CA ILE A 53 -1.20 -8.78 12.53
C ILE A 53 -0.58 -9.41 11.28
N LEU A 54 -0.77 -8.80 10.11
CA LEU A 54 -0.20 -9.28 8.85
C LEU A 54 1.33 -9.28 8.89
N LEU A 55 1.96 -8.26 9.47
CA LEU A 55 3.41 -8.23 9.68
C LEU A 55 3.87 -9.39 10.60
N GLY A 56 3.11 -9.68 11.67
CA GLY A 56 3.38 -10.83 12.54
C GLY A 56 3.28 -12.18 11.80
N LEU A 57 2.24 -12.36 10.98
CA LEU A 57 2.08 -13.57 10.16
C LEU A 57 3.19 -13.68 9.10
N TRP A 58 3.56 -12.57 8.47
CA TRP A 58 4.61 -12.54 7.46
C TRP A 58 5.98 -12.89 8.08
N THR A 59 6.35 -12.28 9.21
CA THR A 59 7.61 -12.56 9.92
C THR A 59 7.70 -14.01 10.39
N THR A 60 6.62 -14.55 10.96
CA THR A 60 6.57 -15.97 11.35
C THR A 60 6.64 -16.92 10.15
N GLY A 61 6.00 -16.57 9.03
CA GLY A 61 6.12 -17.29 7.77
C GLY A 61 7.56 -17.35 7.23
N VAL A 62 8.25 -16.20 7.22
CA VAL A 62 9.67 -16.13 6.83
C VAL A 62 10.54 -16.98 7.76
N TYR A 63 10.30 -16.92 9.08
CA TYR A 63 11.02 -17.75 10.05
C TYR A 63 10.86 -19.25 9.76
N LEU A 64 9.63 -19.71 9.56
CA LEU A 64 9.33 -21.11 9.25
C LEU A 64 9.96 -21.55 7.93
N TRP A 65 10.02 -20.66 6.94
CA TRP A 65 10.69 -20.92 5.66
C TRP A 65 12.21 -21.08 5.80
N LEU A 66 12.85 -20.30 6.68
CA LEU A 66 14.29 -20.39 6.96
C LEU A 66 14.67 -21.58 7.86
N LEU A 67 13.78 -21.99 8.76
CA LEU A 67 13.98 -23.07 9.73
C LEU A 67 14.58 -24.37 9.15
N PRO A 68 14.09 -24.96 8.03
CA PRO A 68 14.66 -26.20 7.49
C PRO A 68 16.11 -26.03 7.02
N TYR A 69 16.48 -24.87 6.48
CA TYR A 69 17.84 -24.58 6.03
C TYR A 69 18.80 -24.43 7.20
N LEU A 70 18.37 -23.75 8.27
CA LEU A 70 19.15 -23.61 9.50
C LEU A 70 19.38 -24.96 10.19
N ARG A 71 18.34 -25.79 10.32
CA ARG A 71 18.46 -27.14 10.88
C ARG A 71 19.36 -28.06 10.06
N LYS A 72 19.35 -27.93 8.72
CA LYS A 72 20.25 -28.71 7.84
C LYS A 72 21.72 -28.30 8.01
N ARG A 73 22.00 -27.02 8.30
CA ARG A 73 23.37 -26.55 8.60
C ARG A 73 23.85 -27.04 9.96
N GLN A 74 22.98 -27.03 10.98
CA GLN A 74 23.33 -27.53 12.32
C GLN A 74 23.62 -29.04 12.36
N ARG A 75 23.01 -29.84 11.48
CA ARG A 75 23.31 -31.28 11.38
C ARG A 75 24.59 -31.61 10.60
N LYS A 76 25.15 -30.63 9.89
CA LYS A 76 26.38 -30.78 9.09
C LYS A 76 27.62 -30.23 9.79
N ALA A 77 27.44 -29.39 10.82
CA ALA A 77 28.47 -29.01 11.78
C ALA A 77 28.58 -30.08 12.86
#